data_AF-A0A444J1M7-F1
#
_entry.id   AF-A0A444J1M7-F1
#
_cell.length_a   1.000
_cell.length_b   1.000
_cell.length_c   1.000
_cell.angle_alpha   90.00
_cell.angle_beta   90.00
_cell.angle_gamma   90.00
#
_symmetry.space_group_name_H-M   'P 1'
#
loop_
_entity.id
_entity.type
_entity.pdbx_description
1 polymer ?
#
loop_
_entity_poly.entity_id
_entity_poly.type
_entity_poly.pdbx_seq_one_letter_code
_entity_poly.pdbx_strand_id
1 'polypeptide(L)'
;MACWLEEAKKQEAKAEMLDKALAFLKNRLGGSQKEMSWEKNRFFLLKIKVLLLSGQLKDAYAEIDKEAVVGWSNTKQTTAVVYTCILLALVRCSAETRTIHGLSSSYLALSGEDAITEEILQHLAKLTPAAQEEWFQFAERMTQARIDHIVSNKYRKAYGRAAEVLGGYMEALILNDRKDQAVEFLHLNRNQKYNRFSAFRAEIQRVTGGSPLLARLK
;
A
#
# COMPACT_ATOMS: atom_id res chain seq x y z
N MET A 1 -3.70 -25.55 11.90
CA MET A 1 -4.11 -24.13 11.97
C MET A 1 -5.32 -23.80 11.10
N ALA A 2 -5.48 -24.36 9.90
CA ALA A 2 -6.64 -24.12 9.03
C ALA A 2 -8.03 -24.44 9.65
N CYS A 3 -8.14 -25.50 10.46
CA CYS A 3 -9.41 -25.92 11.06
C CYS A 3 -9.99 -24.91 12.08
N TRP A 4 -9.15 -24.11 12.74
CA TRP A 4 -9.59 -23.11 13.73
C TRP A 4 -10.06 -21.80 13.07
N LEU A 5 -9.48 -21.43 11.93
CA LEU A 5 -9.92 -20.26 11.16
C LEU A 5 -11.28 -20.50 10.49
N GLU A 6 -11.50 -21.71 9.97
CA GLU A 6 -12.80 -22.16 9.47
C GLU A 6 -13.88 -22.15 10.56
N GLU A 7 -13.57 -22.66 11.76
CA GLU A 7 -14.51 -22.70 12.88
C GLU A 7 -14.80 -21.30 13.44
N ALA A 8 -13.80 -20.42 13.53
CA ALA A 8 -14.00 -19.02 13.92
C ALA A 8 -14.81 -18.22 12.89
N LYS A 9 -14.70 -18.55 11.59
CA LYS A 9 -15.57 -17.99 10.53
C LYS A 9 -17.02 -18.46 10.69
N LYS A 10 -17.26 -19.72 11.10
CA LYS A 10 -18.59 -20.28 11.32
C LYS A 10 -19.34 -19.71 12.54
N GLN A 11 -18.62 -19.15 13.51
CA GLN A 11 -19.20 -18.75 14.79
C GLN A 11 -19.47 -17.24 14.95
N GLU A 12 -19.32 -16.41 13.90
CA GLU A 12 -19.33 -14.92 13.98
C GLU A 12 -18.30 -14.29 14.97
N ALA A 13 -17.61 -15.13 15.75
CA ALA A 13 -16.64 -14.77 16.77
C ALA A 13 -15.47 -13.95 16.23
N LYS A 14 -15.13 -14.10 14.93
CA LYS A 14 -14.06 -13.33 14.30
C LYS A 14 -14.38 -11.82 14.29
N ALA A 15 -15.58 -11.42 13.89
CA ALA A 15 -15.96 -10.01 13.85
C ALA A 15 -15.97 -9.41 15.26
N GLU A 16 -16.56 -10.12 16.21
CA GLU A 16 -16.59 -9.71 17.62
C GLU A 16 -15.17 -9.60 18.23
N MET A 17 -14.27 -10.54 17.91
CA MET A 17 -12.88 -10.48 18.36
C MET A 17 -12.12 -9.30 17.77
N LEU A 18 -12.31 -9.00 16.48
CA LEU A 18 -11.70 -7.84 15.83
C LEU A 18 -12.23 -6.54 16.43
N ASP A 19 -13.52 -6.44 16.73
CA ASP A 19 -14.11 -5.28 17.40
C ASP A 19 -13.58 -5.09 18.83
N LYS A 20 -13.46 -6.18 19.60
CA LYS A 20 -12.82 -6.15 20.93
C LYS A 20 -11.35 -5.72 20.84
N ALA A 21 -10.61 -6.21 19.85
CA ALA A 21 -9.22 -5.80 19.61
C ALA A 21 -9.13 -4.31 19.25
N LEU A 22 -10.03 -3.80 18.40
CA LEU A 22 -10.11 -2.37 18.06
C LEU A 22 -10.42 -1.53 19.29
N ALA A 23 -11.38 -1.94 20.12
CA ALA A 23 -11.73 -1.24 21.36
C ALA A 23 -10.53 -1.18 22.32
N PHE A 24 -9.84 -2.31 22.52
CA PHE A 24 -8.62 -2.37 23.33
C PHE A 24 -7.53 -1.43 22.81
N LEU A 25 -7.27 -1.43 21.50
CA LEU A 25 -6.26 -0.58 20.87
C LEU A 25 -6.61 0.90 20.95
N LYS A 26 -7.89 1.26 20.74
CA LYS A 26 -8.38 2.65 20.91
C LYS A 26 -8.17 3.14 22.34
N ASN A 27 -8.49 2.32 23.33
CA ASN A 27 -8.28 2.65 24.74
C ASN A 27 -6.79 2.84 25.07
N ARG A 28 -5.92 1.98 24.52
CA ARG A 28 -4.45 2.08 24.73
C ARG A 28 -3.80 3.26 24.01
N LEU A 29 -4.38 3.72 22.91
CA LEU A 29 -3.89 4.88 22.16
C LEU A 29 -4.39 6.22 22.72
N GLY A 30 -5.28 6.22 23.73
CA GLY A 30 -5.78 7.43 24.38
C GLY A 30 -4.66 8.36 24.88
N GLY A 31 -4.78 9.65 24.56
CA GLY A 31 -3.79 10.71 24.88
C GLY A 31 -3.41 11.55 23.66
N SER A 32 -2.83 12.74 23.86
CA SER A 32 -2.52 13.68 22.76
C SER A 32 -1.46 13.12 21.80
N GLN A 33 -1.65 13.37 20.50
CA GLN A 33 -0.80 12.88 19.40
C GLN A 33 0.62 13.49 19.37
N LYS A 34 0.93 14.49 20.22
CA LYS A 34 2.09 15.35 20.00
C LYS A 34 3.46 14.67 20.17
N GLU A 35 3.55 13.55 20.89
CA GLU A 35 4.76 12.70 20.91
C GLU A 35 4.38 11.21 21.06
N MET A 36 4.36 10.47 19.95
CA MET A 36 4.18 9.01 20.00
C MET A 36 5.50 8.32 20.35
N SER A 37 5.54 7.65 21.50
CA SER A 37 6.58 6.69 21.83
C SER A 37 6.63 5.54 20.80
N TRP A 38 7.75 4.81 20.77
CA TRP A 38 7.91 3.64 19.89
C TRP A 38 6.81 2.58 20.12
N GLU A 39 6.35 2.41 21.37
CA GLU A 39 5.23 1.52 21.71
C GLU A 39 3.91 2.00 21.12
N LYS A 40 3.61 3.30 21.22
CA LYS A 40 2.39 3.88 20.63
C LYS A 40 2.37 3.69 19.11
N ASN A 41 3.51 3.85 18.44
CA ASN A 41 3.61 3.59 17.00
C ASN A 41 3.30 2.12 16.65
N ARG A 42 3.77 1.17 17.47
CA ARG A 42 3.47 -0.26 17.28
C ARG A 42 1.98 -0.56 17.47
N PHE A 43 1.35 -0.03 18.51
CA PHE A 43 -0.09 -0.17 18.73
C PHE A 43 -0.91 0.49 17.63
N PHE A 44 -0.44 1.64 17.11
CA PHE A 44 -1.08 2.33 16.02
C PHE A 44 -1.02 1.53 14.71
N LEU A 45 0.15 0.97 14.37
CA LEU A 45 0.28 0.06 13.25
C LEU A 45 -0.61 -1.18 13.40
N LEU A 46 -0.70 -1.73 14.61
CA LEU A 46 -1.60 -2.86 14.89
C LEU A 46 -3.07 -2.46 14.70
N LYS A 47 -3.48 -1.27 15.14
CA LYS A 47 -4.84 -0.75 14.90
C LYS A 47 -5.15 -0.68 13.40
N ILE A 48 -4.24 -0.12 12.60
CA ILE A 48 -4.40 -0.07 11.14
C ILE A 48 -4.57 -1.48 10.55
N LYS A 49 -3.76 -2.44 10.99
CA LYS A 49 -3.85 -3.83 10.53
C LYS A 49 -5.20 -4.48 10.90
N VAL A 50 -5.70 -4.25 12.11
CA VAL A 50 -7.01 -4.77 12.54
C VAL A 50 -8.14 -4.13 11.73
N LEU A 51 -8.09 -2.82 11.46
CA LEU A 51 -9.07 -2.16 10.58
C LEU A 51 -9.09 -2.79 9.18
N LEU A 52 -7.90 -3.03 8.59
CA LEU A 52 -7.78 -3.67 7.28
C LEU A 52 -8.29 -5.11 7.29
N LEU A 53 -8.04 -5.88 8.35
CA LEU A 53 -8.55 -7.23 8.55
C LEU A 53 -10.08 -7.30 8.68
N SER A 54 -10.68 -6.25 9.23
CA SER A 54 -12.13 -6.09 9.32
C SER A 54 -12.76 -5.53 8.04
N GLY A 55 -11.98 -5.30 6.97
CA GLY A 55 -12.46 -4.68 5.73
C GLY A 55 -12.76 -3.18 5.85
N GLN A 56 -12.37 -2.54 6.95
CA GLN A 56 -12.61 -1.12 7.24
C GLN A 56 -11.52 -0.24 6.59
N LEU A 57 -11.35 -0.36 5.27
CA LEU A 57 -10.32 0.37 4.52
C LEU A 57 -10.45 1.90 4.65
N LYS A 58 -11.69 2.41 4.65
CA LYS A 58 -11.98 3.84 4.81
C LYS A 58 -11.54 4.37 6.18
N ASP A 59 -11.76 3.60 7.23
CA ASP A 59 -11.36 3.98 8.58
C ASP A 59 -9.83 3.92 8.72
N ALA A 60 -9.18 2.89 8.15
CA ALA A 60 -7.72 2.83 8.09
C ALA A 60 -7.13 4.02 7.34
N TYR A 61 -7.75 4.44 6.24
CA TYR A 61 -7.37 5.63 5.48
C TYR A 61 -7.59 6.94 6.26
N ALA A 62 -8.64 7.04 7.06
CA ALA A 62 -8.91 8.23 7.87
C ALA A 62 -7.88 8.43 8.99
N GLU A 63 -7.24 7.36 9.44
CA GLU A 63 -6.28 7.37 10.55
C GLU A 63 -4.86 7.76 10.12
N ILE A 64 -4.47 7.51 8.87
CA ILE A 64 -3.10 7.78 8.41
C ILE A 64 -2.86 9.26 8.12
N ASP A 65 -1.60 9.67 8.25
CA ASP A 65 -1.13 10.94 7.70
C ASP A 65 -0.99 10.80 6.17
N LYS A 66 -1.89 11.48 5.46
CA LYS A 66 -2.02 11.46 4.00
C LYS A 66 -0.93 12.27 3.30
N GLU A 67 -0.15 13.03 4.05
CA GLU A 67 1.00 13.80 3.53
C GLU A 67 2.33 13.16 3.94
N ALA A 68 2.30 12.04 4.69
CA ALA A 68 3.48 11.30 5.12
C ALA A 68 4.14 10.55 3.95
N VAL A 69 4.89 11.30 3.15
CA VAL A 69 5.76 10.79 2.08
C VAL A 69 7.07 10.22 2.60
N VAL A 70 7.27 10.17 3.93
CA VAL A 70 8.47 9.67 4.61
C VAL A 70 8.13 8.63 5.67
N GLY A 71 9.13 7.88 6.16
CA GLY A 71 8.93 6.93 7.26
C GLY A 71 8.34 5.57 6.88
N TRP A 72 8.25 5.26 5.58
CA TRP A 72 7.65 4.00 5.10
C TRP A 72 8.40 2.73 5.54
N SER A 73 9.64 2.85 6.03
CA SER A 73 10.47 1.72 6.43
C SER A 73 10.86 1.73 7.90
N ASN A 74 10.14 2.46 8.73
CA ASN A 74 10.36 2.49 10.18
C ASN A 74 9.02 2.33 10.92
N THR A 75 8.99 2.65 12.21
CA THR A 75 7.81 2.57 13.06
C THR A 75 6.60 3.37 12.55
N LYS A 76 6.76 4.24 11.54
CA LYS A 76 5.69 5.04 10.89
C LYS A 76 5.24 4.47 9.53
N GLN A 77 5.38 3.16 9.30
CA GLN A 77 5.00 2.51 8.03
C GLN A 77 3.49 2.45 7.74
N THR A 78 2.63 3.06 8.56
CA THR A 78 1.17 2.95 8.44
C THR A 78 0.64 3.47 7.09
N THR A 79 1.16 4.60 6.61
CA THR A 79 0.78 5.15 5.30
C THR A 79 1.17 4.20 4.17
N ALA A 80 2.34 3.55 4.25
CA ALA A 80 2.78 2.57 3.26
C ALA A 80 1.89 1.33 3.22
N VAL A 81 1.47 0.84 4.41
CA VAL A 81 0.54 -0.30 4.54
C VAL A 81 -0.80 0.03 3.89
N VAL A 82 -1.41 1.16 4.25
CA VAL A 82 -2.72 1.55 3.70
C VAL A 82 -2.63 1.82 2.19
N TYR A 83 -1.60 2.53 1.73
CA TYR A 83 -1.36 2.75 0.31
C TYR A 83 -1.29 1.43 -0.48
N THR A 84 -0.56 0.45 0.06
CA THR A 84 -0.41 -0.85 -0.61
C THR A 84 -1.71 -1.64 -0.63
N CYS A 85 -2.49 -1.62 0.47
CA CYS A 85 -3.83 -2.21 0.50
C CYS A 85 -4.78 -1.54 -0.50
N ILE A 86 -4.69 -0.22 -0.68
CA ILE A 86 -5.48 0.49 -1.69
C ILE A 86 -5.11 0.00 -3.10
N LEU A 87 -3.82 -0.10 -3.44
CA LEU A 87 -3.39 -0.64 -4.73
C LEU A 87 -3.92 -2.08 -4.95
N LEU A 88 -3.82 -2.94 -3.93
CA LEU A 88 -4.33 -4.32 -3.99
C LEU A 88 -5.84 -4.36 -4.19
N ALA A 89 -6.59 -3.49 -3.53
CA ALA A 89 -8.03 -3.37 -3.68
C ALA A 89 -8.41 -2.92 -5.10
N LEU A 90 -7.69 -1.96 -5.67
CA LEU A 90 -7.88 -1.47 -7.05
C LEU A 90 -7.67 -2.56 -8.10
N VAL A 91 -6.75 -3.50 -7.86
CA VAL A 91 -6.42 -4.58 -8.80
C VAL A 91 -7.11 -5.90 -8.48
N ARG A 92 -8.00 -5.91 -7.48
CA ARG A 92 -8.69 -7.13 -7.00
C ARG A 92 -7.73 -8.29 -6.76
N CYS A 93 -6.55 -7.97 -6.23
CA CYS A 93 -5.51 -8.94 -5.90
C CYS A 93 -4.99 -9.78 -7.08
N SER A 94 -5.04 -9.25 -8.31
CA SER A 94 -4.54 -9.96 -9.51
C SER A 94 -3.09 -10.44 -9.35
N ALA A 95 -2.84 -11.71 -9.71
CA ALA A 95 -1.51 -12.32 -9.66
C ALA A 95 -0.52 -11.69 -10.68
N GLU A 96 -1.01 -10.96 -11.68
CA GLU A 96 -0.18 -10.31 -12.70
C GLU A 96 0.54 -9.05 -12.17
N THR A 97 0.16 -8.57 -10.98
CA THR A 97 0.67 -7.34 -10.35
C THR A 97 1.92 -7.56 -9.50
N ARG A 98 2.99 -8.04 -10.13
CA ARG A 98 4.21 -8.44 -9.42
C ARG A 98 4.79 -7.31 -8.57
N THR A 99 4.72 -6.07 -9.03
CA THR A 99 5.26 -4.92 -8.30
C THR A 99 4.41 -4.60 -7.07
N ILE A 100 3.08 -4.60 -7.20
CA ILE A 100 2.16 -4.41 -6.06
C ILE A 100 2.37 -5.51 -5.00
N HIS A 101 2.52 -6.77 -5.41
CA HIS A 101 2.82 -7.88 -4.49
C HIS A 101 4.18 -7.73 -3.80
N GLY A 102 5.19 -7.20 -4.50
CA GLY A 102 6.49 -6.87 -3.90
C GLY A 102 6.39 -5.76 -2.84
N LEU A 103 5.60 -4.71 -3.11
CA LEU A 103 5.29 -3.66 -2.12
C LEU A 103 4.54 -4.25 -0.92
N SER A 104 3.57 -5.14 -1.16
CA SER A 104 2.83 -5.83 -0.10
C SER A 104 3.77 -6.64 0.77
N SER A 105 4.62 -7.46 0.17
CA SER A 105 5.63 -8.23 0.89
C SER A 105 6.63 -7.35 1.66
N SER A 106 6.81 -6.09 1.27
CA SER A 106 7.72 -5.17 1.97
C SER A 106 7.08 -4.43 3.15
N TYR A 107 5.79 -4.08 3.03
CA TYR A 107 5.11 -3.22 4.00
C TYR A 107 4.07 -3.95 4.85
N LEU A 108 3.37 -4.91 4.25
CA LEU A 108 2.36 -5.74 4.91
C LEU A 108 2.96 -6.95 5.60
N ALA A 109 4.11 -7.48 5.13
CA ALA A 109 4.72 -8.68 5.69
C ALA A 109 4.77 -8.62 7.22
N LEU A 110 3.89 -9.43 7.78
CA LEU A 110 3.92 -9.89 9.15
C LEU A 110 4.88 -11.07 9.13
N SER A 111 5.91 -11.02 9.97
CA SER A 111 6.77 -12.18 10.17
C SER A 111 5.92 -13.42 10.50
N GLY A 112 5.75 -14.32 9.52
CA GLY A 112 5.11 -15.64 9.70
C GLY A 112 3.59 -15.75 9.46
N GLU A 113 2.93 -14.79 8.80
CA GLU A 113 1.44 -14.77 8.73
C GLU A 113 0.87 -14.51 7.32
N ASP A 114 1.19 -15.37 6.35
CA ASP A 114 0.60 -15.32 4.99
C ASP A 114 -0.94 -15.34 5.01
N ALA A 115 -1.53 -16.09 5.96
CA ALA A 115 -2.98 -16.19 6.16
C ALA A 115 -3.65 -14.85 6.50
N ILE A 116 -2.96 -13.93 7.20
CA ILE A 116 -3.50 -12.61 7.54
C ILE A 116 -3.52 -11.71 6.31
N THR A 117 -2.48 -11.81 5.48
CA THR A 117 -2.42 -11.10 4.20
C THR A 117 -3.56 -11.57 3.30
N GLU A 118 -3.73 -12.88 3.12
CA GLU A 118 -4.83 -13.46 2.33
C GLU A 118 -6.21 -13.01 2.83
N GLU A 119 -6.42 -12.96 4.15
CA GLU A 119 -7.69 -12.53 4.73
C GLU A 119 -7.97 -11.04 4.47
N ILE A 120 -6.96 -10.17 4.57
CA ILE A 120 -7.07 -8.75 4.17
C ILE A 120 -7.49 -8.66 2.70
N LEU A 121 -6.84 -9.41 1.82
CA LEU A 121 -7.13 -9.43 0.39
C LEU A 121 -8.59 -9.84 0.09
N GLN A 122 -9.13 -10.82 0.82
CA GLN A 122 -10.53 -11.25 0.67
C GLN A 122 -11.54 -10.14 0.98
N HIS A 123 -11.26 -9.27 1.94
CA HIS A 123 -12.18 -8.19 2.35
C HIS A 123 -12.08 -6.94 1.45
N LEU A 124 -10.94 -6.75 0.76
CA LEU A 124 -10.69 -5.57 -0.07
C LEU A 124 -11.39 -5.60 -1.46
N ALA A 125 -12.01 -6.72 -1.85
CA ALA A 125 -12.47 -6.96 -3.22
C ALA A 125 -13.73 -6.19 -3.68
N LYS A 126 -14.38 -5.41 -2.82
CA LYS A 126 -15.69 -4.76 -3.12
C LYS A 126 -15.59 -3.23 -3.05
N LEU A 127 -15.07 -2.62 -4.11
CA LEU A 127 -15.09 -1.16 -4.28
C LEU A 127 -16.20 -0.74 -5.25
N THR A 128 -16.91 0.34 -4.91
CA THR A 128 -17.81 1.01 -5.85
C THR A 128 -16.97 1.81 -6.87
N PRO A 129 -17.48 2.07 -8.09
CA PRO A 129 -16.75 2.87 -9.07
C PRO A 129 -16.33 4.26 -8.56
N ALA A 130 -17.19 4.92 -7.78
CA ALA A 130 -16.87 6.22 -7.18
C ALA A 130 -15.72 6.13 -6.15
N ALA A 131 -15.74 5.11 -5.29
CA ALA A 131 -14.64 4.89 -4.34
C ALA A 131 -13.33 4.52 -5.05
N GLN A 132 -13.43 3.79 -6.16
CA GLN A 132 -12.29 3.41 -6.97
C GLN A 132 -11.56 4.63 -7.55
N GLU A 133 -12.31 5.63 -8.04
CA GLU A 133 -11.73 6.87 -8.55
C GLU A 133 -11.04 7.70 -7.46
N GLU A 134 -11.68 7.85 -6.29
CA GLU A 134 -11.08 8.53 -5.13
C GLU A 134 -9.74 7.87 -4.73
N TRP A 135 -9.70 6.54 -4.76
CA TRP A 135 -8.50 5.76 -4.47
C TRP A 135 -7.42 5.88 -5.54
N PHE A 136 -7.78 5.99 -6.82
CA PHE A 136 -6.81 6.32 -7.86
C PHE A 136 -6.18 7.69 -7.63
N GLN A 137 -6.98 8.72 -7.36
CA GLN A 137 -6.48 10.08 -7.10
C GLN A 137 -5.56 10.14 -5.88
N PHE A 138 -5.92 9.42 -4.81
CA PHE A 138 -5.04 9.27 -3.66
C PHE A 138 -3.73 8.55 -4.02
N ALA A 139 -3.83 7.40 -4.70
CA ALA A 139 -2.66 6.61 -5.08
C ALA A 139 -1.72 7.41 -5.99
N GLU A 140 -2.24 8.16 -6.95
CA GLU A 140 -1.47 9.03 -7.84
C GLU A 140 -0.69 10.08 -7.06
N ARG A 141 -1.39 10.87 -6.24
CA ARG A 141 -0.80 11.93 -5.43
C ARG A 141 0.29 11.38 -4.51
N MET A 142 0.03 10.28 -3.82
CA MET A 142 1.01 9.64 -2.95
C MET A 142 2.23 9.12 -3.71
N THR A 143 2.00 8.49 -4.86
CA THR A 143 3.05 7.97 -5.75
C THR A 143 3.96 9.13 -6.18
N GLN A 144 3.37 10.20 -6.72
CA GLN A 144 4.11 11.36 -7.19
C GLN A 144 4.88 12.02 -6.05
N ALA A 145 4.24 12.29 -4.91
CA ALA A 145 4.85 12.99 -3.79
C ALA A 145 6.00 12.16 -3.17
N ARG A 146 5.87 10.83 -3.11
CA ARG A 146 6.93 9.92 -2.64
C ARG A 146 8.13 9.89 -3.59
N ILE A 147 7.89 9.79 -4.90
CA ILE A 147 8.96 9.83 -5.90
C ILE A 147 9.68 11.17 -5.84
N ASP A 148 8.93 12.27 -5.81
CA ASP A 148 9.47 13.64 -5.73
C ASP A 148 10.36 13.81 -4.51
N HIS A 149 9.89 13.37 -3.36
CA HIS A 149 10.67 13.41 -2.13
C HIS A 149 11.96 12.60 -2.23
N ILE A 150 11.92 11.38 -2.79
CA ILE A 150 13.11 10.52 -2.88
C ILE A 150 14.13 11.02 -3.91
N VAL A 151 13.66 11.32 -5.12
CA VAL A 151 14.53 11.58 -6.27
C VAL A 151 15.11 12.97 -6.21
N SER A 152 14.29 13.99 -5.90
CA SER A 152 14.73 15.39 -5.81
C SER A 152 15.73 15.60 -4.66
N ASN A 153 15.55 14.91 -3.53
CA ASN A 153 16.51 14.93 -2.42
C ASN A 153 17.69 13.94 -2.59
N LYS A 154 17.79 13.27 -3.75
CA LYS A 154 18.92 12.39 -4.11
C LYS A 154 19.15 11.25 -3.11
N TYR A 155 18.09 10.69 -2.52
CA TYR A 155 18.19 9.50 -1.68
C TYR A 155 18.41 8.24 -2.53
N ARG A 156 19.62 8.12 -3.11
CA ARG A 156 19.96 7.07 -4.11
C ARG A 156 19.68 5.66 -3.63
N LYS A 157 19.91 5.37 -2.33
CA LYS A 157 19.60 4.07 -1.71
C LYS A 157 18.09 3.73 -1.70
N ALA A 158 17.22 4.72 -1.90
CA ALA A 158 15.78 4.57 -1.93
C ALA A 158 15.18 4.64 -3.35
N TYR A 159 16.02 4.78 -4.39
CA TYR A 159 15.53 4.88 -5.78
C TYR A 159 14.76 3.62 -6.21
N GLY A 160 15.21 2.43 -5.81
CA GLY A 160 14.49 1.18 -6.07
C GLY A 160 13.06 1.21 -5.51
N ARG A 161 12.88 1.69 -4.27
CA ARG A 161 11.57 1.83 -3.65
C ARG A 161 10.68 2.86 -4.35
N ALA A 162 11.25 3.98 -4.81
CA ALA A 162 10.50 4.97 -5.59
C ALA A 162 10.03 4.37 -6.94
N ALA A 163 10.89 3.59 -7.59
CA ALA A 163 10.55 2.91 -8.84
C ALA A 163 9.48 1.83 -8.63
N GLU A 164 9.52 1.09 -7.52
CA GLU A 164 8.49 0.10 -7.17
C GLU A 164 7.13 0.76 -6.90
N VAL A 165 7.10 1.89 -6.19
CA VAL A 165 5.87 2.67 -5.97
C VAL A 165 5.29 3.17 -7.30
N LEU A 166 6.14 3.66 -8.21
CA LEU A 166 5.75 4.03 -9.58
C LEU A 166 5.17 2.83 -10.34
N GLY A 167 5.88 1.70 -10.34
CA GLY A 167 5.47 0.46 -11.01
C GLY A 167 4.15 -0.10 -10.49
N GLY A 168 3.96 -0.13 -9.17
CA GLY A 168 2.72 -0.60 -8.55
C GLY A 168 1.51 0.24 -8.95
N TYR A 169 1.66 1.57 -8.99
CA TYR A 169 0.60 2.46 -9.49
C TYR A 169 0.29 2.21 -10.98
N MET A 170 1.32 2.03 -11.83
CA MET A 170 1.11 1.73 -13.25
C MET A 170 0.43 0.37 -13.48
N GLU A 171 0.76 -0.67 -12.70
CA GLU A 171 0.07 -1.95 -12.76
C GLU A 171 -1.42 -1.78 -12.43
N ALA A 172 -1.74 -0.95 -11.43
CA ALA A 172 -3.11 -0.64 -11.08
C ALA A 172 -3.88 0.09 -12.19
N LEU A 173 -3.22 1.03 -12.89
CA LEU A 173 -3.81 1.69 -14.05
C LEU A 173 -4.09 0.71 -15.19
N ILE A 174 -3.13 -0.16 -15.55
CA ILE A 174 -3.29 -1.12 -16.65
C ILE A 174 -4.46 -2.07 -16.41
N LEU A 175 -4.58 -2.64 -15.21
CA LEU A 175 -5.66 -3.58 -14.88
C LEU A 175 -7.04 -2.96 -14.77
N ASN A 176 -7.11 -1.63 -14.83
CA ASN A 176 -8.37 -0.88 -14.83
C ASN A 176 -8.58 -0.13 -16.14
N ASP A 177 -8.03 -0.67 -17.24
CA ASP A 177 -8.17 -0.16 -18.62
C ASP A 177 -7.65 1.28 -18.83
N ARG A 178 -6.75 1.75 -17.95
CA ARG A 178 -6.11 3.09 -18.02
C ARG A 178 -4.68 3.02 -18.53
N LYS A 179 -4.44 2.17 -19.55
CA LYS A 179 -3.09 1.96 -20.09
C LYS A 179 -2.43 3.24 -20.58
N ASP A 180 -3.19 4.13 -21.23
CA ASP A 180 -2.65 5.39 -21.76
C ASP A 180 -2.14 6.30 -20.64
N GLN A 181 -2.87 6.36 -19.51
CA GLN A 181 -2.43 7.09 -18.32
C GLN A 181 -1.14 6.48 -17.74
N ALA A 182 -1.00 5.14 -17.75
CA ALA A 182 0.24 4.49 -17.30
C ALA A 182 1.45 4.86 -18.19
N VAL A 183 1.25 4.91 -19.51
CA VAL A 183 2.29 5.34 -20.48
C VAL A 183 2.67 6.80 -20.24
N GLU A 184 1.68 7.69 -20.11
CA GLU A 184 1.91 9.10 -19.84
C GLU A 184 2.67 9.31 -18.52
N PHE A 185 2.25 8.62 -17.46
CA PHE A 185 2.87 8.70 -16.14
C PHE A 185 4.33 8.20 -16.16
N LEU A 186 4.61 7.12 -16.91
CA LEU A 186 5.98 6.64 -17.15
C LEU A 186 6.81 7.68 -17.90
N HIS A 187 6.27 8.23 -18.99
CA HIS A 187 6.96 9.20 -19.84
C HIS A 187 7.30 10.48 -19.05
N LEU A 188 6.33 11.02 -18.32
CA LEU A 188 6.50 12.19 -17.46
C LEU A 188 7.64 11.96 -16.46
N ASN A 189 7.60 10.86 -15.71
CA ASN A 189 8.58 10.63 -14.65
C ASN A 189 9.95 10.23 -15.21
N ARG A 190 10.04 9.37 -16.24
CA ARG A 190 11.30 8.84 -16.77
C ARG A 190 12.00 9.79 -17.75
N ASN A 191 11.25 10.40 -18.68
CA ASN A 191 11.81 11.07 -19.86
C ASN A 191 11.75 12.59 -19.76
N GLN A 192 10.84 13.14 -18.96
CA GLN A 192 10.70 14.58 -18.77
C GLN A 192 11.28 15.02 -17.41
N LYS A 193 10.59 14.70 -16.32
CA LYS A 193 10.88 15.22 -14.97
C LYS A 193 12.21 14.73 -14.40
N TYR A 194 12.51 13.43 -14.52
CA TYR A 194 13.72 12.82 -13.96
C TYR A 194 14.74 12.36 -15.01
N ASN A 195 14.74 13.00 -16.19
CA ASN A 195 15.61 12.64 -17.31
C ASN A 195 17.12 12.63 -16.97
N ARG A 196 17.55 13.54 -16.08
CA ARG A 196 18.93 13.71 -15.59
C ARG A 196 19.34 12.69 -14.52
N PHE A 197 18.41 11.91 -13.96
CA PHE A 197 18.69 10.95 -12.89
C PHE A 197 18.86 9.53 -13.44
N SER A 198 19.99 9.27 -14.10
CA SER A 198 20.27 7.99 -14.77
C SER A 198 20.11 6.76 -13.85
N ALA A 199 20.57 6.83 -12.61
CA ALA A 199 20.42 5.75 -11.63
C ALA A 199 18.94 5.46 -11.31
N PHE A 200 18.10 6.49 -11.16
CA PHE A 200 16.66 6.29 -10.95
C PHE A 200 15.98 5.71 -12.21
N ARG A 201 16.38 6.17 -13.40
CA ARG A 201 15.88 5.60 -14.68
C ARG A 201 16.25 4.13 -14.85
N ALA A 202 17.42 3.71 -14.37
CA ALA A 202 17.81 2.30 -14.35
C ALA A 202 16.91 1.47 -13.43
N GLU A 203 16.55 2.00 -12.25
CA GLU A 203 15.58 1.35 -11.36
C GLU A 203 14.19 1.26 -11.98
N ILE A 204 13.70 2.31 -12.66
CA ILE A 204 12.45 2.25 -13.42
C ILE A 204 12.51 1.12 -14.46
N GLN A 205 13.59 1.05 -15.25
CA GLN A 205 13.76 0.01 -16.26
C GLN A 205 13.79 -1.40 -15.67
N ARG A 206 14.42 -1.56 -14.49
CA ARG A 206 14.44 -2.83 -13.76
C ARG A 206 13.02 -3.24 -13.33
N VAL A 207 12.27 -2.31 -12.75
CA VAL A 207 10.88 -2.57 -12.29
C VAL A 207 9.97 -2.87 -13.47
N THR A 208 9.99 -2.06 -14.54
CA THR A 208 9.15 -2.28 -15.71
C THR A 208 9.49 -3.58 -16.44
N GLY A 209 10.78 -3.92 -16.56
CA GLY A 209 11.21 -5.19 -17.16
C GLY A 209 10.87 -6.43 -16.32
N GLY A 210 10.71 -6.27 -14.99
CA GLY A 210 10.39 -7.38 -14.09
C GLY A 210 8.90 -7.73 -14.01
N SER A 211 8.02 -6.83 -14.47
CA SER A 211 6.57 -6.99 -14.40
C SER A 211 5.98 -7.42 -15.76
N PRO A 212 5.17 -8.50 -15.82
CA PRO A 212 4.50 -8.92 -17.06
C PRO A 212 3.60 -7.86 -17.69
N LEU A 213 2.96 -7.03 -16.86
CA LEU A 213 2.08 -5.95 -17.29
C LEU A 213 2.88 -4.76 -17.84
N LEU A 214 3.95 -4.39 -17.14
CA LEU A 214 4.72 -3.17 -17.47
C LEU A 214 5.72 -3.39 -18.59
N ALA A 215 6.22 -4.61 -18.80
CA ALA A 215 7.19 -4.91 -19.86
C ALA A 215 6.67 -4.60 -21.27
N ARG A 216 5.34 -4.46 -21.41
CA ARG A 216 4.65 -4.13 -22.66
C ARG A 216 4.42 -2.63 -22.85
N LEU A 217 4.74 -1.81 -21.84
CA LEU A 217 4.77 -0.35 -21.96
C LEU A 217 6.06 0.04 -22.67
N LYS A 218 5.95 0.44 -23.93
CA LYS A 218 7.07 0.99 -24.71
C LYS A 218 7.05 2.50 -24.64
#